data_AF-A0A1L7CR67-F1
#
_entry.id   AF-A0A1L7CR67-F1
#
_cell.length_a   1.000
_cell.length_b   1.000
_cell.length_c   1.000
_cell.angle_alpha   90.00
_cell.angle_beta   90.00
_cell.angle_gamma   90.00
#
_symmetry.space_group_name_H-M   'P 1'
#
loop_
_entity.id
_entity.type
_entity.pdbx_description
1 polymer ?
#
loop_
_entity_poly.entity_id
_entity_poly.type
_entity_poly.pdbx_seq_one_letter_code
_entity_poly.pdbx_strand_id
1 'polypeptide(L)'
;MAARERRGRERIFFHVDPTRTLLFALLFTAIFIWQSDLYWGWWLPTFLGIWAVFYACHLFYVWANNKIQDVSERIRAEQDRRGGR
;
A
#
# COMPACT_ATOMS: atom_id res chain seq x y z
N MET A 1 39.02 -13.07 -6.90
CA MET A 1 38.67 -11.83 -6.19
C MET A 1 37.17 -11.82 -5.93
N ALA A 2 36.80 -12.29 -4.73
CA ALA A 2 35.42 -12.49 -4.30
C ALA A 2 34.98 -11.30 -3.45
N ALA A 3 34.31 -10.34 -4.06
CA ALA A 3 33.62 -9.25 -3.37
C ALA A 3 32.13 -9.33 -3.74
N ARG A 4 31.45 -10.40 -3.31
CA ARG A 4 29.98 -10.43 -3.29
C ARG A 4 29.55 -9.42 -2.22
N GLU A 5 29.15 -8.23 -2.66
CA GLU A 5 28.44 -7.25 -1.86
C GLU A 5 27.39 -7.96 -1.01
N ARG A 6 27.63 -8.07 0.29
CA ARG A 6 26.57 -8.32 1.28
C ARG A 6 25.77 -7.03 1.39
N ARG A 7 24.99 -6.70 0.36
CA ARG A 7 24.02 -5.62 0.44
C ARG A 7 22.91 -6.11 1.37
N GLY A 8 23.08 -5.85 2.67
CA GLY A 8 22.02 -6.03 3.67
C GLY A 8 20.80 -5.30 3.15
N ARG A 9 19.76 -6.04 2.77
CA ARG A 9 18.56 -5.46 2.19
C ARG A 9 17.81 -4.78 3.33
N GLU A 10 17.74 -3.46 3.29
CA GLU A 10 17.00 -2.66 4.29
C GLU A 10 15.56 -3.16 4.41
N ARG A 11 15.02 -3.17 5.63
CA ARG A 11 13.61 -3.49 5.84
C ARG A 11 12.75 -2.44 5.17
N ILE A 12 11.95 -2.83 4.18
CA ILE A 12 11.02 -1.93 3.50
C ILE A 12 9.75 -1.86 4.36
N PHE A 13 9.64 -0.86 5.24
CA PHE A 13 8.40 -0.65 5.97
C PHE A 13 7.39 0.07 5.08
N PHE A 14 6.21 -0.53 4.92
CA PHE A 14 5.10 0.11 4.21
C PHE A 14 4.33 0.97 5.19
N HIS A 15 4.11 2.23 4.81
CA HIS A 15 3.38 3.20 5.61
C HIS A 15 2.10 3.67 4.91
N VAL A 16 1.12 4.04 5.73
CA VAL A 16 -0.12 4.66 5.27
C VAL A 16 0.20 6.09 4.85
N ASP A 17 -0.12 6.45 3.61
CA ASP A 17 0.03 7.80 3.08
C ASP A 17 -1.36 8.39 2.82
N PRO A 18 -1.94 9.09 3.81
CA PRO A 18 -3.29 9.61 3.70
C PRO A 18 -3.40 10.68 2.61
N THR A 19 -2.34 11.48 2.40
CA THR A 19 -2.31 12.53 1.37
C THR A 19 -2.46 11.92 -0.02
N ARG A 20 -1.72 10.84 -0.30
CA ARG A 20 -1.83 10.13 -1.58
C ARG A 20 -3.23 9.55 -1.78
N THR A 21 -3.83 8.94 -0.75
CA THR A 21 -5.21 8.42 -0.84
C THR A 21 -6.23 9.52 -1.09
N LEU A 22 -6.04 10.69 -0.48
CA LEU A 22 -6.93 11.84 -0.63
C LEU A 22 -6.86 12.44 -2.04
N LEU A 23 -5.66 12.59 -2.59
CA LEU A 23 -5.47 13.08 -3.97
C LEU A 23 -6.08 12.14 -5.00
N PHE A 24 -5.87 10.83 -4.87
CA PHE A 24 -6.49 9.86 -5.78
C PHE A 24 -8.00 9.81 -5.65
N ALA A 25 -8.53 9.88 -4.43
CA ALA A 25 -9.97 9.95 -4.22
C ALA A 25 -10.57 11.20 -4.85
N LEU A 26 -9.89 12.36 -4.75
CA LEU A 26 -10.34 13.61 -5.35
C LEU A 26 -10.38 13.52 -6.88
N LEU A 27 -9.28 13.03 -7.48
CA LEU A 27 -9.18 12.84 -8.93
C LEU A 27 -10.26 11.88 -9.44
N PHE A 28 -10.40 10.73 -8.77
CA PHE A 28 -11.39 9.73 -9.16
C PHE A 28 -12.82 10.25 -9.01
N THR A 29 -13.11 11.03 -7.96
CA THR A 29 -14.41 11.66 -7.76
C THR A 29 -14.76 12.63 -8.89
N ALA A 30 -13.80 13.47 -9.31
CA ALA A 30 -14.00 14.40 -10.41
C ALA A 30 -14.36 13.67 -11.71
N ILE A 31 -13.64 12.58 -12.01
CA ILE A 31 -13.91 11.73 -13.19
C ILE A 31 -15.29 11.07 -13.07
N PHE A 32 -15.59 10.48 -11.92
CA PHE A 32 -16.84 9.76 -11.69
C PHE A 32 -18.07 10.66 -11.83
N ILE A 33 -18.03 11.87 -11.27
CA ILE A 33 -19.15 12.82 -11.36
C ILE A 33 -19.31 13.34 -12.77
N TRP A 34 -18.21 13.65 -13.46
CA TRP A 34 -18.26 14.02 -14.89
C TRP A 34 -18.94 12.91 -15.69
N GLN A 35 -18.46 11.68 -15.57
CA GLN A 35 -18.97 10.57 -16.39
C GLN A 35 -20.41 10.16 -16.08
N SER A 36 -20.88 10.44 -14.87
CA SER A 36 -22.21 10.05 -14.43
C SER A 36 -23.27 11.14 -14.59
N ASP A 37 -22.90 12.33 -15.10
CA ASP A 37 -23.76 13.52 -15.20
C ASP A 37 -24.50 13.82 -13.87
N LEU A 38 -23.79 13.62 -12.76
CA LEU A 38 -24.36 13.71 -11.43
C LEU A 38 -24.52 15.19 -11.02
N TYR A 39 -25.66 15.52 -10.41
CA TYR A 39 -25.88 16.85 -9.85
C TYR A 39 -24.77 17.25 -8.87
N TRP A 40 -24.36 18.52 -8.91
CA TRP A 40 -23.24 19.07 -8.14
C TRP A 40 -23.32 18.82 -6.62
N GLY A 41 -24.52 18.73 -6.05
CA GLY A 41 -24.71 18.42 -4.62
C GLY A 41 -24.21 17.03 -4.20
N TRP A 42 -24.02 16.10 -5.15
CA TRP A 42 -23.45 14.78 -4.87
C TRP A 42 -21.93 14.78 -4.77
N TRP A 43 -21.24 15.92 -4.95
CA TRP A 43 -19.78 15.97 -4.88
C TRP A 43 -19.23 15.47 -3.54
N LEU A 44 -19.70 16.06 -2.44
CA LEU A 44 -19.21 15.74 -1.11
C LEU A 44 -19.52 14.30 -0.68
N PRO A 45 -20.77 13.79 -0.75
CA PRO A 45 -21.04 12.41 -0.34
C PRO A 45 -20.30 11.37 -1.20
N THR A 46 -20.21 11.61 -2.51
CA THR A 46 -19.46 10.73 -3.43
C THR A 46 -17.97 10.73 -3.11
N PHE A 47 -17.39 11.91 -2.89
CA PHE A 47 -16.00 12.06 -2.49
C PHE A 47 -15.69 11.29 -1.20
N LEU A 48 -16.52 11.47 -0.16
CA LEU A 48 -16.31 10.80 1.12
C LEU A 48 -16.43 9.28 0.99
N GLY A 49 -17.38 8.78 0.20
CA GLY A 49 -17.53 7.36 -0.08
C GLY A 49 -16.32 6.77 -0.80
N ILE A 50 -15.88 7.42 -1.87
CA ILE A 50 -14.69 7.02 -2.64
C ILE A 50 -13.45 7.07 -1.76
N TRP A 51 -13.24 8.15 -1.01
CA TRP A 51 -12.09 8.29 -0.13
C TRP A 51 -12.04 7.20 0.94
N ALA A 52 -13.19 6.88 1.56
CA ALA A 52 -13.28 5.79 2.52
C ALA A 52 -12.85 4.45 1.91
N VAL A 53 -13.30 4.13 0.69
CA VAL A 53 -12.91 2.91 -0.03
C VAL A 53 -11.40 2.90 -0.34
N PHE A 54 -10.87 3.99 -0.90
CA PHE A 54 -9.44 4.11 -1.21
C PHE A 54 -8.57 3.96 0.03
N TYR A 55 -8.96 4.61 1.13
CA TYR A 55 -8.25 4.55 2.39
C TYR A 55 -8.27 3.14 2.99
N ALA A 56 -9.44 2.47 3.00
CA ALA A 56 -9.56 1.10 3.47
C ALA A 56 -8.69 0.12 2.65
N CYS A 57 -8.68 0.25 1.32
CA CYS A 57 -7.80 -0.54 0.45
C CYS A 57 -6.32 -0.27 0.73
N HIS A 58 -5.94 0.99 0.97
CA HIS A 58 -4.55 1.35 1.28
C HIS A 58 -4.11 0.79 2.64
N LEU A 59 -4.98 0.83 3.65
CA LEU A 59 -4.74 0.18 4.95
C LEU A 59 -4.52 -1.33 4.78
N PHE A 60 -5.39 -1.99 4.03
CA PHE A 60 -5.28 -3.42 3.77
C PHE A 60 -3.97 -3.75 3.03
N TYR A 61 -3.62 -2.97 2.01
CA TYR A 61 -2.36 -3.13 1.27
C TYR A 61 -1.14 -3.00 2.19
N VAL A 62 -1.09 -1.97 3.03
CA VAL A 62 0.02 -1.77 3.97
C VAL A 62 0.12 -2.93 4.96
N TRP A 63 -1.00 -3.35 5.54
CA TRP A 63 -1.04 -4.48 6.45
C TRP A 63 -0.55 -5.78 5.80
N ALA A 64 -1.05 -6.10 4.60
CA ALA A 64 -0.69 -7.31 3.89
C ALA A 64 0.80 -7.35 3.54
N ASN A 65 1.36 -6.24 3.06
CA ASN A 65 2.79 -6.18 2.72
C ASN A 65 3.67 -6.30 3.96
N ASN A 66 3.33 -5.62 5.06
CA ASN A 66 4.06 -5.76 6.32
C ASN A 66 3.99 -7.21 6.84
N LYS A 67 2.84 -7.89 6.67
CA LYS A 67 2.68 -9.30 7.06
C LYS A 67 3.52 -10.24 6.20
N ILE A 68 3.54 -10.04 4.88
CA ILE A 68 4.34 -10.84 3.95
C ILE A 68 5.83 -10.69 4.26
N GLN A 69 6.28 -9.48 4.59
CA GLN A 69 7.67 -9.25 4.94
C GLN A 69 8.08 -9.95 6.25
N ASP A 70 7.24 -9.91 7.29
CA ASP A 70 7.49 -10.65 8.55
C ASP A 70 7.62 -12.16 8.29
N VAL A 71 6.74 -12.73 7.47
CA VAL A 71 6.82 -14.16 7.10
C VAL A 71 8.08 -14.46 6.28
N SER A 72 8.42 -13.58 5.32
CA SER A 72 9.61 -13.73 4.47
C SER A 72 10.90 -13.68 5.29
N GLU A 73 10.97 -12.79 6.28
CA GLU A 73 12.11 -12.69 7.22
C GLU A 73 12.25 -13.97 8.06
N ARG A 74 11.15 -14.54 8.56
CA ARG A 74 11.15 -15.80 9.33
C ARG A 74 11.62 -16.99 8.50
N ILE A 75 11.07 -17.17 7.30
CA ILE A 75 11.46 -18.25 6.38
C ILE A 75 12.95 -18.18 6.09
N ARG A 76 13.47 -16.97 5.84
CA ARG A 76 14.90 -16.78 5.56
C ARG A 76 15.78 -17.11 6.77
N ALA A 77 15.39 -16.68 7.97
CA ALA A 77 16.11 -17.01 9.19
C ALA A 77 16.17 -18.54 9.43
N GLU A 78 15.12 -19.28 9.06
CA GLU A 78 15.13 -20.74 9.09
C GLU A 78 16.04 -21.36 8.02
N GLN A 79 16.04 -20.81 6.80
CA GLN A 79 16.94 -21.27 5.73
C GLN A 79 18.42 -21.05 6.07
N ASP A 80 18.76 -19.87 6.62
CA ASP A 80 20.14 -19.56 7.04
C ASP A 80 20.61 -20.51 8.15
N ARG A 81 19.72 -20.88 9.10
CA ARG A 81 20.02 -21.88 10.13
C ARG A 81 20.20 -23.29 9.57
N ARG A 82 19.51 -23.65 8.49
CA ARG A 82 19.60 -24.98 7.86
C ARG A 82 20.77 -25.11 6.88
N GLY A 83 21.12 -24.05 6.16
CA GLY A 83 22.22 -24.02 5.20
C GLY A 83 23.60 -23.73 5.80
N GLY A 84 23.68 -23.40 7.09
CA GLY A 84 24.91 -23.22 7.85
C GLY A 84 25.48 -24.49 8.49
N ARG A 85 25.07 -25.69 8.05
CA ARG A 85 25.71 -26.97 8.39
C ARG A 85 26.43 -27.53 7.17
#